data_AF-A0A2E3G883-F1
#
_entry.id   AF-A0A2E3G883-F1
#
_cell.length_a   1.000
_cell.length_b   1.000
_cell.length_c   1.000
_cell.angle_alpha   90.00
_cell.angle_beta   90.00
_cell.angle_gamma   90.00
#
_symmetry.space_group_name_H-M   'P 1'
#
loop_
_entity.id
_entity.type
_entity.pdbx_description
1 polymer ?
#
loop_
_entity_poly.entity_id
_entity_poly.type
_entity_poly.pdbx_seq_one_letter_code
_entity_poly.pdbx_strand_id
1 'polypeptide(L)'
;MGDMFKILLFLFCVCNVVADNEVFERIKNGTVVIKRMMGSESRHFFKNVGSGFIVDPKKGYVMTCAHVLAGWQERDKDNRTLAIGLFDGRTVKAKPVLMYYNRDIAIVQIIPNQYVKLPLPDDYSVSFRHSSDLGMGENVFVLGNPMGMQRIMTSGIISSLGKRVMMPAPTLYENMIQTDAIVLGGNSGGGLFDSSGSVIGLVVISVKEKYGLAVPSALLMQVWDNFVNRRSIQAPMIGIAARSSSKKDDKRINYQSHLGVIVNKVLRGSPAAKVLKAGDYIVSLNGERTYATSTLRALLHQEKVGSEHQITYFRKGKIKTSKIKTVNSYFDLRQEDIVISKQDTKMAKRKIKRKNMQMEIFKNLYGVPKIKRSITKKDRKNKVTKYQKKYRKTLMKMGNYI
;
A
#
# COMPACT_ATOMS: atom_id res chain seq x y z
N MET A 1 10.02 2.21 51.16
CA MET A 1 10.33 1.63 49.83
C MET A 1 9.11 1.62 48.88
N GLY A 2 7.89 1.31 49.36
CA GLY A 2 6.68 1.28 48.53
C GLY A 2 6.19 2.63 47.99
N ASP A 3 6.30 3.71 48.75
CA ASP A 3 5.77 5.03 48.32
C ASP A 3 6.68 5.73 47.29
N MET A 4 8.00 5.56 47.41
CA MET A 4 8.95 6.05 46.41
C MET A 4 8.76 5.35 45.06
N PHE A 5 8.41 4.05 45.06
CA PHE A 5 8.12 3.29 43.84
C PHE A 5 6.79 3.72 43.19
N LYS A 6 5.76 4.04 44.01
CA LYS A 6 4.49 4.60 43.53
C LYS A 6 4.65 6.01 42.96
N ILE A 7 5.46 6.86 43.60
CA ILE A 7 5.78 8.20 43.10
C ILE A 7 6.57 8.10 41.79
N LEU A 8 7.53 7.17 41.69
CA LEU A 8 8.27 6.94 40.45
C LEU A 8 7.35 6.45 39.32
N LEU A 9 6.44 5.52 39.60
CA LEU A 9 5.43 5.06 38.62
C LEU A 9 4.48 6.19 38.21
N PHE A 10 4.07 7.02 39.16
CA PHE A 10 3.18 8.16 38.90
C PHE A 10 3.89 9.22 38.04
N LEU A 11 5.14 9.56 38.36
CA LEU A 11 5.98 10.44 37.55
C LEU A 11 6.19 9.88 36.14
N PHE A 12 6.46 8.58 36.01
CA PHE A 12 6.63 7.94 34.70
C PHE A 12 5.34 7.97 33.87
N CYS A 13 4.18 7.78 34.50
CA CYS A 13 2.88 7.85 33.85
C CYS A 13 2.54 9.29 33.42
N VAL A 14 2.77 10.28 34.29
CA VAL A 14 2.56 11.71 33.98
C VAL A 14 3.50 12.17 32.86
N CYS A 15 4.79 11.80 32.89
CA CYS A 15 5.74 12.15 31.84
C CYS A 15 5.34 11.61 30.46
N ASN A 16 4.85 10.36 30.38
CA ASN A 16 4.41 9.78 29.11
C ASN A 16 3.14 10.46 28.57
N VAL A 17 2.17 10.81 29.42
CA VAL A 17 0.96 11.53 29.00
C VAL A 17 1.28 12.95 28.51
N VAL A 18 2.23 13.62 29.15
CA VAL A 18 2.70 14.96 28.73
C VAL A 18 3.39 14.89 27.37
N ALA A 19 4.24 13.88 27.15
CA ALA A 19 4.95 13.69 25.87
C ALA A 19 4.01 13.43 24.69
N ASP A 20 2.98 12.59 24.86
CA ASP A 20 2.00 12.30 23.80
C ASP A 20 1.18 13.55 23.43
N ASN A 21 0.83 14.37 24.42
CA ASN A 21 0.11 15.63 24.19
C ASN A 21 0.99 16.66 23.45
N GLU A 22 2.27 16.76 23.79
CA GLU A 22 3.20 17.63 23.05
C GLU A 22 3.34 17.22 21.58
N VAL A 23 3.43 15.92 21.30
CA VAL A 23 3.47 15.43 19.93
C VAL A 23 2.20 15.81 19.19
N PHE A 24 1.03 15.59 19.79
CA PHE A 24 -0.26 15.97 19.21
C PHE A 24 -0.29 17.46 18.85
N GLU A 25 0.06 18.32 19.80
CA GLU A 25 0.04 19.78 19.61
C GLU A 25 0.94 20.23 18.46
N ARG A 26 2.09 19.58 18.25
CA ARG A 26 2.99 19.87 17.12
C ARG A 26 2.44 19.44 15.77
N ILE A 27 1.77 18.28 15.69
CA ILE A 27 1.40 17.66 14.40
C ILE A 27 -0.03 17.96 13.95
N LYS A 28 -0.89 18.44 14.85
CA LYS A 28 -2.33 18.55 14.61
C LYS A 28 -2.70 19.45 13.43
N ASN A 29 -2.01 20.58 13.30
CA ASN A 29 -2.27 21.58 12.25
C ASN A 29 -1.79 21.12 10.88
N GLY A 30 -0.66 20.40 10.84
CA GLY A 30 -0.14 19.81 9.60
C GLY A 30 -0.89 18.58 9.11
N THR A 31 -1.66 17.91 9.97
CA THR A 31 -2.51 16.78 9.57
C THR A 31 -3.84 17.27 8.99
N VAL A 32 -4.30 16.65 7.91
CA VAL A 32 -5.54 17.04 7.23
C VAL A 32 -6.44 15.85 6.91
N VAL A 33 -7.72 16.16 6.68
CA VAL A 33 -8.73 15.17 6.27
C VAL A 33 -8.95 15.27 4.76
N ILE A 34 -8.88 14.14 4.07
CA ILE A 34 -9.26 14.06 2.65
C ILE A 34 -10.76 13.80 2.57
N LYS A 35 -11.46 14.70 1.90
CA LYS A 35 -12.91 14.68 1.75
C LYS A 35 -13.29 14.52 0.28
N ARG A 36 -14.29 13.69 0.01
CA ARG A 36 -14.88 13.53 -1.32
C ARG A 36 -16.34 14.00 -1.33
N MET A 37 -16.72 14.83 -2.29
CA MET A 37 -18.10 15.22 -2.51
C MET A 37 -18.89 14.02 -3.02
N MET A 38 -20.03 13.75 -2.38
CA MET A 38 -20.98 12.69 -2.74
C MET A 38 -22.37 13.32 -2.95
N GLY A 39 -23.22 12.68 -3.76
CA GLY A 39 -24.61 13.09 -4.00
C GLY A 39 -24.86 13.74 -5.38
N SER A 40 -26.14 13.90 -5.75
CA SER A 40 -26.59 14.59 -6.97
C SER A 40 -26.50 16.11 -6.84
N GLU A 41 -26.65 16.85 -7.94
CA GLU A 41 -26.54 18.34 -8.00
C GLU A 41 -27.33 19.09 -6.92
N SER A 42 -28.44 18.53 -6.44
CA SER A 42 -29.33 19.12 -5.44
C SER A 42 -28.99 18.80 -3.98
N ARG A 43 -28.11 17.83 -3.69
CA ARG A 43 -27.70 17.44 -2.33
C ARG A 43 -26.24 16.99 -2.30
N HIS A 44 -25.33 17.96 -2.33
CA HIS A 44 -23.91 17.71 -2.15
C HIS A 44 -23.52 17.66 -0.67
N PHE A 45 -22.83 16.60 -0.25
CA PHE A 45 -22.15 16.56 1.05
C PHE A 45 -20.74 15.98 0.90
N PHE A 46 -19.82 16.44 1.75
CA PHE A 46 -18.47 15.89 1.80
C PHE A 46 -18.42 14.67 2.73
N LYS A 47 -17.93 13.55 2.20
CA LYS A 47 -17.61 12.34 2.95
C LYS A 47 -16.11 12.25 3.20
N ASN A 48 -15.70 11.96 4.44
CA ASN A 48 -14.30 11.69 4.75
C ASN A 48 -13.88 10.36 4.09
N VAL A 49 -12.79 10.38 3.32
CA VAL A 49 -12.26 9.22 2.59
C VAL A 49 -10.87 8.81 3.04
N GLY A 50 -10.16 9.67 3.76
CA GLY A 50 -8.83 9.38 4.30
C GLY A 50 -8.21 10.59 4.99
N SER A 51 -6.92 10.50 5.22
CA SER A 51 -6.10 11.55 5.84
C SER A 51 -4.95 11.96 4.92
N GLY A 52 -4.29 13.05 5.29
CA GLY A 52 -3.13 13.61 4.60
C GLY A 52 -2.29 14.41 5.57
N PHE A 53 -1.14 14.90 5.12
CA PHE A 53 -0.38 15.92 5.83
C PHE A 53 0.23 16.94 4.87
N ILE A 54 0.35 18.18 5.32
CA ILE A 54 0.83 19.32 4.54
C ILE A 54 2.37 19.31 4.52
N VAL A 55 2.93 19.24 3.32
CA VAL A 55 4.38 19.19 3.07
C VAL A 55 4.95 20.51 2.56
N ASP A 56 4.09 21.40 2.06
CA ASP A 56 4.46 22.76 1.66
C ASP A 56 3.28 23.68 1.96
N PRO A 57 3.32 24.43 3.09
CA PRO A 57 2.25 25.35 3.44
C PRO A 57 2.19 26.56 2.50
N LYS A 58 3.29 26.92 1.82
CA LYS A 58 3.35 28.07 0.91
C LYS A 58 2.58 27.80 -0.37
N LYS A 59 2.71 26.59 -0.92
CA LYS A 59 2.02 26.16 -2.15
C LYS A 59 0.77 25.31 -1.88
N GLY A 60 0.51 24.98 -0.61
CA GLY A 60 -0.65 24.20 -0.18
C GLY A 60 -0.59 22.75 -0.63
N TYR A 61 0.61 22.15 -0.68
CA TYR A 61 0.76 20.75 -1.08
C TYR A 61 0.57 19.81 0.11
N VAL A 62 -0.21 18.76 -0.12
CA VAL A 62 -0.57 17.73 0.85
C VAL A 62 -0.19 16.37 0.28
N MET A 63 0.49 15.54 1.07
CA MET A 63 0.68 14.13 0.76
C MET A 63 -0.44 13.27 1.33
N THR A 64 -0.83 12.23 0.58
CA THR A 64 -1.83 11.24 0.98
C THR A 64 -1.60 9.91 0.25
N CYS A 65 -2.46 8.91 0.46
CA CYS A 65 -2.41 7.66 -0.28
C CYS A 65 -3.13 7.77 -1.64
N ALA A 66 -2.58 7.12 -2.66
CA ALA A 66 -3.21 7.09 -3.99
C ALA A 66 -4.57 6.38 -3.98
N HIS A 67 -4.74 5.34 -3.15
CA HIS A 67 -6.01 4.64 -3.03
C HIS A 67 -7.10 5.45 -2.33
N VAL A 68 -6.75 6.41 -1.45
CA VAL A 68 -7.71 7.34 -0.84
C VAL A 68 -8.40 8.19 -1.92
N LEU A 69 -7.66 8.43 -3.00
CA LEU A 69 -8.14 9.13 -4.18
C LEU A 69 -8.70 8.16 -5.25
N ALA A 70 -8.67 6.84 -5.05
CA ALA A 70 -9.22 5.88 -6.01
C ALA A 70 -10.73 6.10 -6.19
N GLY A 71 -11.17 6.18 -7.45
CA GLY A 71 -12.54 6.56 -7.82
C GLY A 71 -12.71 8.05 -8.17
N TRP A 72 -11.70 8.89 -7.95
CA TRP A 72 -11.54 10.13 -8.72
C TRP A 72 -11.21 9.71 -10.16
N GLN A 73 -12.16 9.84 -11.09
CA GLN A 73 -11.96 9.53 -12.50
C GLN A 73 -11.89 10.83 -13.30
N GLU A 74 -11.31 10.78 -14.50
CA GLU A 74 -11.30 11.88 -15.48
C GLU A 74 -12.68 12.47 -15.84
N ARG A 75 -13.78 11.89 -15.35
CA ARG A 75 -15.13 12.50 -15.41
C ARG A 75 -15.36 13.59 -14.36
N ASP A 76 -14.47 13.73 -13.37
CA ASP A 76 -14.44 14.79 -12.34
C ASP A 76 -13.50 15.95 -12.72
N LYS A 77 -13.39 16.29 -14.01
CA LYS A 77 -12.48 17.32 -14.55
C LYS A 77 -12.66 18.72 -13.96
N ASP A 78 -13.77 18.99 -13.28
CA ASP A 78 -14.10 20.32 -12.76
C ASP A 78 -13.57 20.60 -11.34
N ASN A 79 -12.70 19.75 -10.77
CA ASN A 79 -12.20 19.90 -9.39
C ASN A 79 -13.33 20.00 -8.33
N ARG A 80 -14.54 19.50 -8.63
CA ARG A 80 -15.72 19.67 -7.77
C ARG A 80 -15.79 18.66 -6.63
N THR A 81 -15.03 17.56 -6.70
CA THR A 81 -15.26 16.41 -5.83
C THR A 81 -14.23 16.19 -4.74
N LEU A 82 -13.09 16.90 -4.71
CA LEU A 82 -12.05 16.73 -3.68
C LEU A 82 -11.91 17.98 -2.81
N ALA A 83 -11.84 17.77 -1.50
CA ALA A 83 -11.59 18.83 -0.54
C ALA A 83 -10.67 18.36 0.59
N ILE A 84 -10.03 19.33 1.25
CA ILE A 84 -9.17 19.18 2.40
C ILE A 84 -9.87 19.81 3.61
N GLY A 85 -10.01 19.04 4.69
CA GLY A 85 -10.41 19.54 5.99
C GLY A 85 -9.19 19.87 6.85
N LEU A 86 -9.03 21.14 7.20
CA LEU A 86 -7.97 21.63 8.08
C LEU A 86 -8.30 21.35 9.56
N PHE A 87 -7.34 21.60 10.47
CA PHE A 87 -7.53 21.31 11.90
C PHE A 87 -8.57 22.23 12.55
N ASP A 88 -8.58 23.50 12.15
CA ASP A 88 -9.52 24.53 12.57
C ASP A 88 -10.96 24.37 12.03
N GLY A 89 -11.26 23.26 11.36
CA GLY A 89 -12.59 22.94 10.83
C GLY A 89 -12.87 23.49 9.43
N ARG A 90 -12.02 24.37 8.88
CA ARG A 90 -12.18 24.87 7.51
C ARG A 90 -12.09 23.73 6.50
N THR A 91 -12.91 23.80 5.46
CA THR A 91 -12.87 22.87 4.32
C THR A 91 -12.61 23.65 3.04
N VAL A 92 -11.63 23.21 2.25
CA VAL A 92 -11.19 23.90 1.03
C VAL A 92 -11.06 22.91 -0.12
N LYS A 93 -11.40 23.32 -1.34
CA LYS A 93 -11.25 22.46 -2.52
C LYS A 93 -9.78 22.13 -2.77
N ALA A 94 -9.52 20.98 -3.37
CA ALA A 94 -8.18 20.57 -3.78
C ALA A 94 -8.22 19.80 -5.09
N LYS A 95 -7.05 19.68 -5.72
CA LYS A 95 -6.86 18.88 -6.93
C LYS A 95 -5.69 17.92 -6.78
N PRO A 96 -5.76 16.68 -7.30
CA PRO A 96 -4.59 15.84 -7.45
C PRO A 96 -3.57 16.50 -8.38
N VAL A 97 -2.30 16.50 -8.00
CA VAL A 97 -1.17 16.97 -8.83
C VAL A 97 -0.15 15.86 -9.09
N LEU A 98 -0.19 14.78 -8.31
CA LEU A 98 0.62 13.58 -8.51
C LEU A 98 -0.11 12.35 -7.94
N MET A 99 -0.05 11.21 -8.64
CA MET A 99 -0.58 9.93 -8.14
C MET A 99 0.32 8.77 -8.56
N TYR A 100 0.81 8.01 -7.58
CA TYR A 100 1.61 6.80 -7.76
C TYR A 100 0.91 5.59 -7.16
N TYR A 101 0.05 4.94 -7.94
CA TYR A 101 -0.74 3.78 -7.49
C TYR A 101 0.09 2.55 -7.08
N ASN A 102 1.27 2.36 -7.66
CA ASN A 102 2.15 1.24 -7.35
C ASN A 102 2.82 1.36 -5.97
N ARG A 103 3.03 2.59 -5.48
CA ARG A 103 3.60 2.90 -4.16
C ARG A 103 2.59 3.51 -3.20
N ASP A 104 1.38 3.72 -3.69
CA ASP A 104 0.25 4.27 -2.96
C ASP A 104 0.52 5.64 -2.33
N ILE A 105 1.19 6.50 -3.09
CA ILE A 105 1.48 7.89 -2.70
C ILE A 105 0.77 8.82 -3.68
N ALA A 106 0.21 9.90 -3.19
CA ALA A 106 -0.30 10.98 -4.00
C ALA A 106 0.03 12.34 -3.38
N ILE A 107 0.12 13.36 -4.24
CA ILE A 107 0.20 14.76 -3.84
C ILE A 107 -1.05 15.46 -4.36
N VAL A 108 -1.70 16.22 -3.49
CA VAL A 108 -2.83 17.07 -3.81
C VAL A 108 -2.48 18.52 -3.47
N GLN A 109 -3.09 19.47 -4.17
CA GLN A 109 -2.86 20.89 -3.97
C GLN A 109 -4.16 21.57 -3.55
N ILE A 110 -4.11 22.33 -2.46
CA ILE A 110 -5.19 23.20 -2.01
C ILE A 110 -5.45 24.29 -3.06
N ILE A 111 -6.73 24.53 -3.35
CA ILE A 111 -7.20 25.62 -4.22
C ILE A 111 -7.70 26.73 -3.29
N PRO A 112 -6.96 27.85 -3.15
CA PRO A 112 -7.32 28.93 -2.23
C PRO A 112 -8.71 29.50 -2.55
N ASN A 113 -9.39 29.99 -1.52
CA ASN A 113 -10.67 30.67 -1.66
C ASN A 113 -10.72 31.90 -0.72
N GLN A 114 -11.91 32.43 -0.43
CA GLN A 114 -12.05 33.57 0.47
C GLN A 114 -11.75 33.24 1.95
N TYR A 115 -11.85 31.98 2.37
CA TYR A 115 -11.68 31.53 3.76
C TYR A 115 -10.33 30.84 4.05
N VAL A 116 -9.70 30.27 3.02
CA VAL A 116 -8.40 29.61 3.10
C VAL A 116 -7.48 30.24 2.06
N LYS A 117 -6.48 30.98 2.55
CA LYS A 117 -5.44 31.65 1.76
C LYS A 117 -4.13 30.86 1.84
N LEU A 118 -3.27 31.08 0.85
CA LEU A 118 -1.88 30.65 0.88
C LEU A 118 -0.97 31.88 1.01
N PRO A 119 0.17 31.79 1.70
CA PRO A 119 0.66 30.62 2.44
C PRO A 119 -0.23 30.27 3.64
N LEU A 120 -0.33 28.98 3.97
CA LEU A 120 -0.81 28.56 5.29
C LEU A 120 0.25 28.96 6.34
N PRO A 121 -0.14 29.08 7.62
CA PRO A 121 0.80 29.26 8.72
C PRO A 121 1.90 28.19 8.75
N ASP A 122 3.11 28.55 9.17
CA ASP A 122 4.28 27.65 9.10
C ASP A 122 4.14 26.41 10.00
N ASP A 123 3.36 26.49 11.08
CA ASP A 123 3.01 25.37 11.97
C ASP A 123 2.07 24.33 11.32
N TYR A 124 1.62 24.58 10.09
CA TYR A 124 0.94 23.57 9.28
C TYR A 124 1.95 22.69 8.53
N SER A 125 3.23 23.05 8.45
CA SER A 125 4.21 22.16 7.82
C SER A 125 4.60 21.03 8.76
N VAL A 126 4.63 19.80 8.24
CA VAL A 126 5.31 18.71 8.94
C VAL A 126 6.81 18.72 8.63
N SER A 127 7.62 18.28 9.58
CA SER A 127 9.01 17.89 9.36
C SER A 127 9.11 16.41 8.95
N PHE A 128 10.25 16.01 8.39
CA PHE A 128 10.55 14.61 8.08
C PHE A 128 11.80 14.17 8.83
N ARG A 129 11.79 12.93 9.33
CA ARG A 129 13.00 12.21 9.72
C ARG A 129 13.22 11.09 8.72
N HIS A 130 14.45 10.92 8.25
CA HIS A 130 14.76 9.94 7.22
C HIS A 130 14.60 8.50 7.76
N SER A 131 13.86 7.66 7.03
CA SER A 131 13.48 6.33 7.54
C SER A 131 14.63 5.32 7.60
N SER A 132 15.82 5.65 7.09
CA SER A 132 17.03 4.82 7.26
C SER A 132 17.53 4.80 8.70
N ASP A 133 17.18 5.82 9.47
CA ASP A 133 17.73 6.06 10.81
C ASP A 133 16.81 5.52 11.89
N LEU A 134 15.79 4.75 11.49
CA LEU A 134 14.79 4.17 12.38
C LEU A 134 15.27 2.84 12.94
N GLY A 135 15.10 2.66 14.24
CA GLY A 135 15.21 1.39 14.95
C GLY A 135 13.85 0.74 15.19
N MET A 136 13.83 -0.58 15.30
CA MET A 136 12.65 -1.27 15.85
C MET A 136 12.49 -0.92 17.34
N GLY A 137 11.25 -0.84 17.80
CA GLY A 137 10.92 -0.47 19.18
C GLY A 137 10.80 1.02 19.45
N GLU A 138 11.16 1.89 18.49
CA GLU A 138 10.91 3.33 18.62
C GLU A 138 9.41 3.63 18.71
N ASN A 139 9.05 4.57 19.59
CA ASN A 139 7.67 5.04 19.75
C ASN A 139 7.21 5.76 18.48
N VAL A 140 5.97 5.48 18.10
CA VAL A 140 5.33 6.08 16.94
C VAL A 140 3.91 6.47 17.23
N PHE A 141 3.46 7.47 16.48
CA PHE A 141 2.14 8.04 16.58
C PHE A 141 1.48 8.04 15.22
N VAL A 142 0.21 7.67 15.18
CA VAL A 142 -0.64 7.78 14.00
C VAL A 142 -1.71 8.80 14.30
N LEU A 143 -1.70 9.90 13.56
CA LEU A 143 -2.77 10.88 13.60
C LEU A 143 -3.56 10.84 12.28
N GLY A 144 -4.86 10.62 12.39
CA GLY A 144 -5.76 10.58 11.25
C GLY A 144 -7.20 10.89 11.62
N ASN A 145 -8.09 10.83 10.63
CA ASN A 145 -9.53 10.99 10.83
C ASN A 145 -10.28 9.73 10.38
N PRO A 146 -10.47 8.75 11.28
CA PRO A 146 -11.20 7.56 10.96
C PRO A 146 -12.71 7.80 10.87
N MET A 147 -13.30 7.42 9.72
CA MET A 147 -14.75 7.32 9.48
C MET A 147 -15.62 8.52 9.93
N GLY A 148 -15.14 9.76 9.85
CA GLY A 148 -15.97 10.94 10.18
C GLY A 148 -16.02 11.29 11.67
N MET A 149 -15.25 10.58 12.51
CA MET A 149 -15.06 10.95 13.91
C MET A 149 -14.09 12.15 14.01
N GLN A 150 -14.11 12.83 15.16
CA GLN A 150 -13.07 13.81 15.50
C GLN A 150 -11.68 13.13 15.36
N ARG A 151 -10.65 13.91 15.02
CA ARG A 151 -9.29 13.42 14.75
C ARG A 151 -8.84 12.46 15.86
N ILE A 152 -8.37 11.27 15.50
CA ILE A 152 -7.93 10.24 16.44
C ILE A 152 -6.42 10.10 16.32
N MET A 153 -5.76 10.23 17.47
CA MET A 153 -4.36 9.87 17.64
C MET A 153 -4.26 8.50 18.30
N THR A 154 -3.40 7.64 17.77
CA THR A 154 -3.04 6.36 18.39
C THR A 154 -1.53 6.28 18.50
N SER A 155 -1.03 5.64 19.55
CA SER A 155 0.40 5.41 19.76
C SER A 155 0.73 3.91 19.72
N GLY A 156 1.99 3.61 19.48
CA GLY A 156 2.55 2.25 19.43
C GLY A 156 4.06 2.34 19.19
N ILE A 157 4.63 1.28 18.64
CA ILE A 157 6.05 1.20 18.29
C ILE A 157 6.28 0.77 16.83
N ILE A 158 7.51 0.93 16.35
CA ILE A 158 7.98 0.27 15.13
C ILE A 158 8.16 -1.22 15.44
N SER A 159 7.20 -2.04 15.00
CA SER A 159 7.26 -3.50 15.18
C SER A 159 8.25 -4.18 14.21
N SER A 160 8.46 -3.62 13.02
CA SER A 160 9.39 -4.16 12.03
C SER A 160 9.65 -3.17 10.88
N LEU A 161 10.83 -3.24 10.28
CA LEU A 161 11.21 -2.50 9.07
C LEU A 161 11.35 -3.45 7.87
N GLY A 162 11.29 -2.92 6.65
CA GLY A 162 11.57 -3.68 5.45
C GLY A 162 10.49 -4.69 5.02
N LYS A 163 9.27 -4.57 5.53
CA LYS A 163 8.22 -5.59 5.29
C LYS A 163 7.80 -5.63 3.82
N ARG A 164 7.67 -6.84 3.29
CA ARG A 164 7.04 -7.12 1.99
C ARG A 164 5.64 -7.69 2.21
N VAL A 165 4.63 -7.01 1.69
CA VAL A 165 3.22 -7.37 1.91
C VAL A 165 2.47 -7.42 0.59
N MET A 166 1.81 -8.56 0.36
CA MET A 166 0.91 -8.74 -0.77
C MET A 166 -0.49 -8.28 -0.37
N MET A 167 -1.03 -7.26 -1.05
CA MET A 167 -2.41 -6.81 -0.83
C MET A 167 -3.41 -7.59 -1.71
N PRO A 168 -4.72 -7.52 -1.42
CA PRO A 168 -5.75 -8.24 -2.18
C PRO A 168 -5.99 -7.75 -3.63
N ALA A 169 -5.39 -6.63 -4.03
CA ALA A 169 -5.12 -6.29 -5.43
C ALA A 169 -3.62 -6.60 -5.71
N PRO A 170 -3.17 -6.94 -6.93
CA PRO A 170 -1.81 -7.45 -7.20
C PRO A 170 -0.68 -6.40 -7.02
N THR A 171 -0.83 -5.50 -6.06
CA THR A 171 0.17 -4.56 -5.58
C THR A 171 0.97 -5.23 -4.46
N LEU A 172 2.22 -5.51 -4.77
CA LEU A 172 3.22 -5.88 -3.77
C LEU A 172 3.77 -4.59 -3.17
N TYR A 173 3.52 -4.36 -1.89
CA TYR A 173 4.20 -3.30 -1.14
C TYR A 173 5.52 -3.86 -0.64
N GLU A 174 6.61 -3.17 -0.93
CA GLU A 174 7.95 -3.54 -0.50
C GLU A 174 8.52 -2.46 0.41
N ASN A 175 9.38 -2.90 1.33
CA ASN A 175 10.09 -2.03 2.26
C ASN A 175 9.17 -1.22 3.17
N MET A 176 8.06 -1.80 3.65
CA MET A 176 7.11 -1.09 4.51
C MET A 176 7.58 -1.04 5.97
N ILE A 177 7.21 0.03 6.68
CA ILE A 177 7.27 0.11 8.14
C ILE A 177 6.04 -0.59 8.70
N GLN A 178 6.22 -1.46 9.67
CA GLN A 178 5.15 -2.10 10.43
C GLN A 178 5.08 -1.50 11.82
N THR A 179 3.87 -1.20 12.28
CA THR A 179 3.60 -0.70 13.63
C THR A 179 2.43 -1.44 14.27
N ASP A 180 2.43 -1.54 15.59
CA ASP A 180 1.29 -2.03 16.38
C ASP A 180 0.35 -0.89 16.81
N ALA A 181 0.68 0.37 16.49
CA ALA A 181 -0.24 1.49 16.63
C ALA A 181 -1.55 1.17 15.90
N ILE A 182 -2.67 1.51 16.54
CA ILE A 182 -3.99 1.18 16.03
C ILE A 182 -4.26 1.98 14.75
N VAL A 183 -4.34 1.29 13.61
CA VAL A 183 -4.72 1.87 12.32
C VAL A 183 -6.16 1.47 11.99
N LEU A 184 -7.05 2.46 11.94
CA LEU A 184 -8.46 2.30 11.56
C LEU A 184 -8.74 2.90 10.18
N GLY A 185 -9.91 2.57 9.62
CA GLY A 185 -10.34 3.11 8.33
C GLY A 185 -10.44 4.64 8.39
N GLY A 186 -9.65 5.34 7.56
CA GLY A 186 -9.56 6.81 7.51
C GLY A 186 -8.22 7.37 8.01
N ASN A 187 -7.39 6.58 8.71
CA ASN A 187 -6.00 6.93 8.98
C ASN A 187 -5.11 6.81 7.73
N SER A 188 -5.55 6.06 6.72
CA SER A 188 -4.88 5.92 5.43
C SER A 188 -4.60 7.29 4.80
N GLY A 189 -3.36 7.49 4.37
CA GLY A 189 -2.83 8.75 3.86
C GLY A 189 -2.34 9.73 4.94
N GLY A 190 -2.61 9.47 6.22
CA GLY A 190 -2.06 10.25 7.33
C GLY A 190 -0.58 9.93 7.61
N GLY A 191 0.03 10.72 8.49
CA GLY A 191 1.42 10.54 8.89
C GLY A 191 1.57 9.44 9.95
N LEU A 192 2.68 8.70 9.84
CA LEU A 192 3.30 8.00 10.95
C LEU A 192 4.40 8.92 11.48
N PHE A 193 4.30 9.32 12.74
CA PHE A 193 5.17 10.32 13.37
C PHE A 193 6.04 9.68 14.45
N ASP A 194 7.26 10.19 14.63
CA ASP A 194 8.08 9.89 15.81
C ASP A 194 7.74 10.80 16.99
N SER A 195 8.41 10.60 18.14
CA SER A 195 8.22 11.42 19.35
C SER A 195 8.62 12.90 19.20
N SER A 196 9.29 13.28 18.11
CA SER A 196 9.55 14.71 17.83
C SER A 196 8.38 15.39 17.11
N GLY A 197 7.45 14.59 16.56
CA GLY A 197 6.42 15.05 15.63
C GLY A 197 6.85 15.01 14.17
N SER A 198 8.00 14.40 13.85
CA SER A 198 8.49 14.29 12.47
C SER A 198 7.86 13.10 11.76
N VAL A 199 7.49 13.28 10.49
CA VAL A 199 6.97 12.20 9.65
C VAL A 199 8.09 11.21 9.33
N ILE A 200 7.87 9.96 9.75
CA ILE A 200 8.72 8.81 9.44
C ILE A 200 8.07 7.85 8.43
N GLY A 201 6.78 8.05 8.13
CA GLY A 201 6.10 7.34 7.05
C GLY A 201 4.67 7.82 6.75
N LEU A 202 4.07 7.25 5.70
CA LEU A 202 2.70 7.49 5.26
C LEU A 202 1.86 6.25 5.56
N VAL A 203 0.88 6.36 6.45
CA VAL A 203 0.04 5.22 6.87
C VAL A 203 -0.83 4.76 5.70
N VAL A 204 -0.78 3.47 5.36
CA VAL A 204 -1.52 2.92 4.20
C VAL A 204 -2.73 2.13 4.65
N ILE A 205 -2.52 1.10 5.47
CA ILE A 205 -3.57 0.13 5.79
C ILE A 205 -3.27 -0.59 7.11
N SER A 206 -4.32 -1.18 7.68
CA SER A 206 -4.23 -2.17 8.74
C SER A 206 -4.37 -3.58 8.18
N VAL A 207 -3.45 -4.48 8.52
CA VAL A 207 -3.53 -5.89 8.09
C VAL A 207 -4.22 -6.70 9.17
N LYS A 208 -5.42 -7.22 8.83
CA LYS A 208 -6.23 -8.07 9.72
C LYS A 208 -6.52 -7.43 11.09
N GLU A 209 -6.51 -6.09 11.17
CA GLU A 209 -6.70 -5.34 12.42
C GLU A 209 -5.64 -5.63 13.50
N LYS A 210 -4.47 -6.16 13.10
CA LYS A 210 -3.40 -6.54 14.04
C LYS A 210 -2.22 -5.59 14.06
N TYR A 211 -1.89 -5.01 12.90
CA TYR A 211 -0.77 -4.08 12.76
C TYR A 211 -1.01 -3.15 11.59
N GLY A 212 -0.52 -1.93 11.71
CA GLY A 212 -0.47 -0.93 10.66
C GLY A 212 0.73 -1.12 9.75
N LEU A 213 0.59 -0.66 8.50
CA LEU A 213 1.67 -0.53 7.53
C LEU A 213 1.78 0.91 7.06
N ALA A 214 3.01 1.40 6.98
CA ALA A 214 3.33 2.72 6.44
C ALA A 214 4.43 2.65 5.38
N VAL A 215 4.31 3.50 4.37
CA VAL A 215 5.38 3.74 3.39
C VAL A 215 6.48 4.57 4.07
N PRO A 216 7.76 4.19 3.97
CA PRO A 216 8.84 4.91 4.66
C PRO A 216 9.05 6.35 4.14
N SER A 217 9.39 7.27 5.04
CA SER A 217 9.66 8.68 4.71
C SER A 217 10.75 8.87 3.67
N ALA A 218 11.78 8.00 3.60
CA ALA A 218 12.81 8.10 2.56
C ALA A 218 12.21 8.10 1.15
N LEU A 219 11.21 7.25 0.90
CA LEU A 219 10.50 7.22 -0.38
C LEU A 219 9.64 8.47 -0.57
N LEU A 220 8.99 8.96 0.48
CA LEU A 220 8.18 10.18 0.43
C LEU A 220 9.03 11.40 0.08
N MET A 221 10.19 11.54 0.71
CA MET A 221 11.17 12.59 0.44
C MET A 221 11.70 12.49 -1.00
N GLN A 222 12.00 11.29 -1.48
CA GLN A 222 12.39 11.08 -2.88
C GLN A 222 11.26 11.48 -3.85
N VAL A 223 10.01 11.12 -3.54
CA VAL A 223 8.85 11.52 -4.35
C VAL A 223 8.67 13.04 -4.35
N TRP A 224 8.84 13.67 -3.20
CA TRP A 224 8.75 15.12 -3.03
C TRP A 224 9.81 15.85 -3.85
N ASP A 225 11.08 15.46 -3.70
CA ASP A 225 12.20 16.09 -4.42
C ASP A 225 12.00 16.00 -5.94
N ASN A 226 11.59 14.84 -6.43
CA ASN A 226 11.31 14.66 -7.85
C ASN A 226 10.14 15.53 -8.32
N PHE A 227 9.06 15.62 -7.53
CA PHE A 227 7.92 16.46 -7.85
C PHE A 227 8.28 17.94 -7.92
N VAL A 228 8.98 18.47 -6.90
CA VAL A 228 9.37 19.89 -6.82
C VAL A 228 10.36 20.25 -7.92
N ASN A 229 11.31 19.37 -8.22
CA ASN A 229 12.32 19.59 -9.26
C ASN A 229 11.83 19.22 -10.68
N ARG A 230 10.55 18.84 -10.84
CA ARG A 230 9.96 18.38 -12.11
C ARG A 230 10.75 17.24 -12.76
N ARG A 231 11.35 16.38 -11.94
CA ARG A 231 12.09 15.19 -12.36
C ARG A 231 11.13 14.01 -12.41
N SER A 232 11.25 13.18 -13.44
CA SER A 232 10.56 11.90 -13.46
C SER A 232 11.24 10.93 -12.50
N ILE A 233 10.47 10.30 -11.61
CA ILE A 233 11.01 9.21 -10.77
C ILE A 233 11.42 8.07 -11.69
N GLN A 234 12.70 7.73 -11.69
CA GLN A 234 13.20 6.60 -12.47
C GLN A 234 13.00 5.31 -11.67
N ALA A 235 12.20 4.41 -12.21
CA ALA A 235 12.13 3.02 -11.75
C ALA A 235 12.20 2.10 -12.96
N PRO A 236 13.41 1.84 -13.47
CA PRO A 236 13.61 1.07 -14.69
C PRO A 236 13.00 -0.34 -14.56
N MET A 237 12.29 -0.76 -15.60
CA MET A 237 11.72 -2.10 -15.71
C MET A 237 11.76 -2.58 -17.16
N ILE A 238 11.60 -3.89 -17.34
CA ILE A 238 11.57 -4.51 -18.68
C ILE A 238 10.18 -4.99 -19.09
N GLY A 239 9.19 -5.02 -18.18
CA GLY A 239 7.81 -5.41 -18.48
C GLY A 239 7.48 -6.89 -18.39
N ILE A 240 7.89 -7.53 -17.28
CA ILE A 240 7.53 -8.91 -17.00
C ILE A 240 6.84 -9.04 -15.64
N ALA A 241 5.93 -10.00 -15.52
CA ALA A 241 5.55 -10.59 -14.25
C ALA A 241 6.32 -11.89 -14.08
N ALA A 242 7.09 -12.01 -13.00
CA ALA A 242 7.98 -13.13 -12.78
C ALA A 242 7.93 -13.62 -11.34
N ARG A 243 8.45 -14.83 -11.12
CA ARG A 243 8.65 -15.42 -9.79
C ARG A 243 10.06 -15.98 -9.69
N SER A 244 10.60 -16.07 -8.49
CA SER A 244 11.84 -16.83 -8.28
C SER A 244 11.58 -18.32 -8.56
N SER A 245 12.59 -19.00 -9.09
CA SER A 245 12.60 -20.46 -9.14
C SER A 245 12.60 -21.09 -7.76
N SER A 246 12.21 -22.35 -7.72
CA SER A 246 12.31 -23.23 -6.57
C SER A 246 12.94 -24.56 -7.01
N LYS A 247 13.41 -25.38 -6.06
CA LYS A 247 13.91 -26.74 -6.35
C LYS A 247 12.94 -27.62 -7.16
N LYS A 248 11.63 -27.34 -7.07
CA LYS A 248 10.60 -28.08 -7.85
C LYS A 248 10.63 -27.73 -9.35
N ASP A 249 11.20 -26.58 -9.71
CA ASP A 249 11.30 -26.12 -11.09
C ASP A 249 12.51 -26.75 -11.82
N ASP A 250 13.54 -27.18 -11.09
CA ASP A 250 14.77 -27.79 -11.64
C ASP A 250 14.51 -29.03 -12.50
N LYS A 251 13.45 -29.80 -12.21
CA LYS A 251 13.08 -30.96 -13.04
C LYS A 251 12.46 -30.58 -14.38
N ARG A 252 11.87 -29.38 -14.46
CA ARG A 252 11.20 -28.86 -15.67
C ARG A 252 12.12 -28.00 -16.51
N ILE A 253 13.04 -27.31 -15.85
CA ILE A 253 14.06 -26.48 -16.46
C ILE A 253 15.28 -27.39 -16.55
N ASN A 254 15.61 -27.90 -17.75
CA ASN A 254 16.80 -28.74 -17.98
C ASN A 254 18.11 -27.94 -17.84
N TYR A 255 18.27 -27.26 -16.71
CA TYR A 255 19.31 -26.33 -16.34
C TYR A 255 19.46 -26.40 -14.83
N GLN A 256 20.61 -26.89 -14.36
CA GLN A 256 20.89 -27.19 -12.96
C GLN A 256 21.16 -25.92 -12.14
N SER A 257 20.16 -25.05 -11.98
CA SER A 257 20.24 -23.91 -11.07
C SER A 257 18.85 -23.61 -10.54
N HIS A 258 18.57 -23.92 -9.27
CA HIS A 258 17.37 -23.47 -8.55
C HIS A 258 17.36 -21.96 -8.27
N LEU A 259 18.40 -21.25 -8.71
CA LEU A 259 18.62 -19.82 -8.49
C LEU A 259 18.47 -19.10 -9.83
N GLY A 260 17.37 -18.38 -9.99
CA GLY A 260 16.96 -17.75 -11.24
C GLY A 260 15.56 -17.15 -11.18
N VAL A 261 15.12 -16.58 -12.31
CA VAL A 261 13.84 -15.88 -12.41
C VAL A 261 13.00 -16.47 -13.54
N ILE A 262 11.83 -17.01 -13.19
CA ILE A 262 10.89 -17.58 -14.16
C ILE A 262 9.88 -16.51 -14.59
N VAL A 263 9.80 -16.26 -15.90
CA VAL A 263 8.84 -15.35 -16.50
C VAL A 263 7.46 -16.01 -16.53
N ASN A 264 6.50 -15.48 -15.76
CA ASN A 264 5.12 -15.96 -15.76
C ASN A 264 4.29 -15.31 -16.88
N LYS A 265 4.48 -14.01 -17.09
CA LYS A 265 3.78 -13.22 -18.10
C LYS A 265 4.69 -12.11 -18.60
N VAL A 266 4.57 -11.78 -19.88
CA VAL A 266 5.20 -10.62 -20.48
C VAL A 266 4.11 -9.58 -20.74
N LEU A 267 4.35 -8.33 -20.35
CA LEU A 267 3.40 -7.25 -20.56
C LEU A 267 3.41 -6.86 -22.03
N ARG A 268 2.22 -6.69 -22.63
CA ARG A 268 2.08 -6.26 -24.02
C ARG A 268 2.66 -4.85 -24.17
N GLY A 269 3.30 -4.56 -25.30
CA GLY A 269 3.93 -3.26 -25.57
C GLY A 269 5.26 -3.02 -24.85
N SER A 270 5.64 -3.88 -23.89
CA SER A 270 6.89 -3.71 -23.14
C SER A 270 8.13 -4.11 -23.95
N PRO A 271 9.34 -3.65 -23.54
CA PRO A 271 10.60 -4.12 -24.11
C PRO A 271 10.75 -5.64 -24.08
N ALA A 272 10.31 -6.29 -23.00
CA ALA A 272 10.35 -7.74 -22.88
C ALA A 272 9.48 -8.45 -23.92
N ALA A 273 8.42 -7.83 -24.44
CA ALA A 273 7.56 -8.46 -25.45
C ALA A 273 8.30 -8.79 -26.75
N LYS A 274 9.40 -8.09 -27.06
CA LYS A 274 10.22 -8.33 -28.25
C LYS A 274 11.21 -9.48 -28.07
N VAL A 275 11.51 -9.85 -26.82
CA VAL A 275 12.67 -10.70 -26.48
C VAL A 275 12.26 -11.95 -25.70
N LEU A 276 11.47 -11.77 -24.64
CA LEU A 276 11.09 -12.78 -23.66
C LEU A 276 9.70 -13.36 -23.94
N LYS A 277 9.46 -14.54 -23.38
CA LYS A 277 8.19 -15.28 -23.41
C LYS A 277 7.90 -15.88 -22.03
N ALA A 278 6.63 -16.14 -21.76
CA ALA A 278 6.25 -16.90 -20.58
C ALA A 278 6.93 -18.28 -20.60
N GLY A 279 7.49 -18.69 -19.46
CA GLY A 279 8.28 -19.91 -19.30
C GLY A 279 9.78 -19.73 -19.50
N ASP A 280 10.25 -18.56 -19.95
CA ASP A 280 11.69 -18.28 -19.96
C ASP A 280 12.27 -18.21 -18.56
N TYR A 281 13.53 -18.62 -18.44
CA TYR A 281 14.26 -18.61 -17.20
C TYR A 281 15.45 -17.67 -17.27
N ILE A 282 15.33 -16.49 -16.68
CA ILE A 282 16.37 -15.46 -16.66
C ILE A 282 17.44 -15.86 -15.65
N VAL A 283 18.70 -15.80 -16.07
CA VAL A 283 19.86 -16.23 -15.28
C VAL A 283 20.87 -15.10 -15.03
N SER A 284 20.91 -14.08 -15.90
CA SER A 284 21.72 -12.87 -15.65
C SER A 284 21.18 -11.63 -16.37
N LEU A 285 21.55 -10.47 -15.84
CA LEU A 285 21.40 -9.15 -16.46
C LEU A 285 22.78 -8.47 -16.45
N ASN A 286 23.26 -8.00 -17.60
CA ASN A 286 24.59 -7.40 -17.75
C ASN A 286 25.74 -8.30 -17.24
N GLY A 287 25.57 -9.62 -17.33
CA GLY A 287 26.54 -10.60 -16.80
C GLY A 287 26.35 -10.91 -15.32
N GLU A 288 25.64 -10.08 -14.56
CA GLU A 288 25.36 -10.29 -13.14
C GLU A 288 24.23 -11.29 -12.92
N ARG A 289 24.48 -12.26 -12.03
CA ARG A 289 23.59 -13.42 -11.84
C ARG A 289 22.30 -13.04 -11.12
N THR A 290 21.16 -13.42 -11.69
CA THR A 290 19.84 -13.11 -11.12
C THR A 290 19.32 -14.27 -10.28
N TYR A 291 19.73 -14.39 -9.02
CA TYR A 291 19.37 -15.54 -8.17
C TYR A 291 17.87 -15.62 -7.81
N ALA A 292 17.20 -14.46 -7.78
CA ALA A 292 15.80 -14.33 -7.43
C ALA A 292 15.21 -13.07 -8.10
N THR A 293 13.88 -12.93 -8.08
CA THR A 293 13.22 -11.72 -8.59
C THR A 293 13.70 -10.45 -7.90
N SER A 294 14.05 -10.54 -6.61
CA SER A 294 14.62 -9.41 -5.86
C SER A 294 15.98 -8.97 -6.41
N THR A 295 16.84 -9.91 -6.78
CA THR A 295 18.16 -9.59 -7.37
C THR A 295 17.98 -8.96 -8.74
N LEU A 296 17.17 -9.56 -9.62
CA LEU A 296 16.88 -8.96 -10.93
C LEU A 296 16.31 -7.54 -10.79
N ARG A 297 15.42 -7.33 -9.82
CA ARG A 297 14.84 -6.00 -9.57
C ARG A 297 15.90 -5.01 -9.07
N ALA A 298 16.78 -5.43 -8.15
CA ALA A 298 17.86 -4.60 -7.64
C ALA A 298 18.81 -4.17 -8.76
N LEU A 299 19.20 -5.11 -9.63
CA LEU A 299 20.03 -4.81 -10.81
C LEU A 299 19.34 -3.80 -11.71
N LEU A 300 18.07 -4.02 -12.07
CA LEU A 300 17.31 -3.07 -12.89
C LEU A 300 17.20 -1.68 -12.25
N HIS A 301 17.12 -1.57 -10.91
CA HIS A 301 17.04 -0.28 -10.23
C HIS A 301 18.33 0.54 -10.23
N GLN A 302 19.48 -0.11 -10.46
CA GLN A 302 20.77 0.60 -10.59
C GLN A 302 20.95 1.22 -11.98
N GLU A 303 20.12 0.81 -12.93
CA GLU A 303 20.22 1.23 -14.32
C GLU A 303 19.45 2.52 -14.60
N LYS A 304 19.70 3.13 -15.76
CA LYS A 304 18.93 4.29 -16.22
C LYS A 304 17.67 3.83 -16.94
N VAL A 305 16.64 4.66 -16.96
CA VAL A 305 15.49 4.42 -17.85
C VAL A 305 15.92 4.63 -19.30
N GLY A 306 15.51 3.72 -20.20
CA GLY A 306 15.78 3.82 -21.63
C GLY A 306 17.10 3.21 -22.08
N SER A 307 17.98 2.86 -21.14
CA SER A 307 19.24 2.16 -21.44
C SER A 307 19.00 0.72 -21.87
N GLU A 308 19.97 0.18 -22.61
CA GLU A 308 19.94 -1.16 -23.17
C GLU A 308 20.86 -2.08 -22.37
N HIS A 309 20.35 -3.25 -21.99
CA HIS A 309 21.01 -4.22 -21.12
C HIS A 309 21.06 -5.58 -21.79
N GLN A 310 22.11 -6.36 -21.52
CA GLN A 310 22.17 -7.74 -21.97
C GLN A 310 21.44 -8.64 -20.98
N ILE A 311 20.37 -9.30 -21.43
CA ILE A 311 19.64 -10.28 -20.63
C ILE A 311 19.94 -11.69 -21.12
N THR A 312 20.40 -12.54 -20.21
CA THR A 312 20.67 -13.94 -20.49
C THR A 312 19.56 -14.80 -19.89
N TYR A 313 18.97 -15.67 -20.71
CA TYR A 313 17.86 -16.51 -20.31
C TYR A 313 17.91 -17.87 -20.99
N PHE A 314 17.34 -18.87 -20.34
CA PHE A 314 17.18 -20.21 -20.86
C PHE A 314 15.79 -20.38 -21.46
N ARG A 315 15.74 -20.94 -22.68
CA ARG A 315 14.50 -21.27 -23.38
C ARG A 315 14.66 -22.59 -24.12
N LYS A 316 13.82 -23.58 -23.79
CA LYS A 316 13.79 -24.90 -24.44
C LYS A 316 15.18 -25.58 -24.49
N GLY A 317 15.89 -25.64 -23.37
CA GLY A 317 17.17 -26.36 -23.33
C GLY A 317 18.40 -25.55 -23.75
N LYS A 318 18.23 -24.32 -24.26
CA LYS A 318 19.33 -23.50 -24.78
C LYS A 318 19.42 -22.16 -24.06
N ILE A 319 20.65 -21.75 -23.75
CA ILE A 319 20.96 -20.40 -23.28
C ILE A 319 20.85 -19.44 -24.47
N LYS A 320 20.23 -18.29 -24.23
CA LYS A 320 20.12 -17.18 -25.18
C LYS A 320 20.50 -15.89 -24.48
N THR A 321 21.18 -15.01 -25.20
CA THR A 321 21.48 -13.65 -24.77
C THR A 321 20.86 -12.70 -25.76
N SER A 322 20.14 -11.71 -25.25
CA SER A 322 19.49 -10.70 -26.08
C SER A 322 19.64 -9.34 -25.43
N LYS A 323 19.57 -8.28 -26.23
CA LYS A 323 19.51 -6.92 -25.72
C LYS A 323 18.07 -6.56 -25.35
N ILE A 324 17.89 -5.90 -24.22
CA ILE A 324 16.59 -5.44 -23.74
C ILE A 324 16.71 -4.02 -23.20
N LYS A 325 15.78 -3.15 -23.59
CA LYS A 325 15.71 -1.80 -23.05
C LYS A 325 14.95 -1.78 -21.73
N THR A 326 15.35 -0.91 -20.82
CA THR A 326 14.50 -0.52 -19.69
C THR A 326 13.52 0.55 -20.13
N VAL A 327 12.34 0.53 -19.54
CA VAL A 327 11.34 1.60 -19.60
C VAL A 327 11.02 2.03 -18.17
N ASN A 328 10.50 3.24 -18.00
CA ASN A 328 10.14 3.67 -16.66
C ASN A 328 8.89 2.93 -16.19
N SER A 329 8.93 2.34 -15.00
CA SER A 329 7.79 1.66 -14.40
C SER A 329 6.70 2.62 -13.91
N TYR A 330 6.98 3.93 -13.88
CA TYR A 330 6.01 4.95 -13.48
C TYR A 330 5.06 5.38 -14.62
N PHE A 331 4.56 4.38 -15.35
CA PHE A 331 3.40 4.46 -16.25
C PHE A 331 3.52 5.38 -17.47
N ASP A 332 4.55 5.14 -18.28
CA ASP A 332 4.47 5.39 -19.73
C ASP A 332 3.57 4.35 -20.46
N LEU A 333 2.85 3.54 -19.70
CA LEU A 333 1.76 2.69 -20.17
C LEU A 333 0.47 3.26 -19.57
N ARG A 334 -0.32 3.94 -20.39
CA ARG A 334 -1.66 4.41 -20.01
C ARG A 334 -2.47 3.18 -19.57
N GLN A 335 -3.48 3.36 -18.72
CA GLN A 335 -4.44 2.26 -18.46
C GLN A 335 -5.06 1.72 -19.76
N GLU A 336 -5.06 2.55 -20.80
CA GLU A 336 -5.45 2.26 -22.19
C GLU A 336 -4.56 1.19 -22.86
N ASP A 337 -3.29 1.05 -22.46
CA ASP A 337 -2.34 0.09 -23.03
C ASP A 337 -2.46 -1.32 -22.41
N ILE A 338 -3.16 -1.42 -21.26
CA ILE A 338 -3.64 -2.70 -20.72
C ILE A 338 -4.95 -3.04 -21.44
N VAL A 339 -4.85 -3.39 -22.72
CA VAL A 339 -5.96 -4.03 -23.42
C VAL A 339 -6.16 -5.41 -22.79
N ILE A 340 -7.12 -5.51 -21.85
CA ILE A 340 -7.62 -6.79 -21.35
C ILE A 340 -8.16 -7.55 -22.57
N SER A 341 -7.42 -8.58 -23.01
CA SER A 341 -7.83 -9.35 -24.17
C SER A 341 -9.14 -10.09 -23.87
N LYS A 342 -9.94 -10.40 -24.91
CA LYS A 342 -11.13 -11.27 -24.76
C LYS A 342 -10.79 -12.59 -24.05
N GLN A 343 -9.54 -13.07 -24.17
CA GLN A 343 -9.03 -14.25 -23.45
C GLN A 343 -8.84 -14.01 -21.94
N ASP A 344 -8.28 -12.87 -21.54
CA ASP A 344 -8.12 -12.50 -20.12
C ASP A 344 -9.49 -12.35 -19.43
N THR A 345 -10.47 -11.74 -20.12
CA THR A 345 -11.86 -11.63 -19.65
C THR A 345 -12.53 -13.01 -19.55
N LYS A 346 -12.29 -13.92 -20.50
CA LYS A 346 -12.77 -15.31 -20.45
C LYS A 346 -12.15 -16.07 -19.27
N MET A 347 -10.86 -15.87 -19.00
CA MET A 347 -10.15 -16.53 -17.92
C MET A 347 -10.59 -16.03 -16.54
N ALA A 348 -10.80 -14.72 -16.39
CA ALA A 348 -11.36 -14.11 -15.19
C ALA A 348 -12.80 -14.58 -14.93
N LYS A 349 -13.66 -14.59 -15.97
CA LYS A 349 -15.03 -15.14 -15.89
C LYS A 349 -15.04 -16.63 -15.52
N ARG A 350 -14.11 -17.43 -16.06
CA ARG A 350 -13.94 -18.85 -15.69
C ARG A 350 -13.47 -19.03 -14.25
N LYS A 351 -12.55 -18.21 -13.74
CA LYS A 351 -12.11 -18.25 -12.33
C LYS A 351 -13.22 -17.84 -11.37
N ILE A 352 -13.99 -16.81 -11.68
CA ILE A 352 -15.15 -16.38 -10.89
C ILE A 352 -16.23 -17.48 -10.92
N LYS A 353 -16.52 -18.04 -12.10
CA LYS A 353 -17.47 -19.16 -12.24
C LYS A 353 -17.01 -20.41 -11.47
N ARG A 354 -15.72 -20.77 -11.50
CA ARG A 354 -15.17 -21.87 -10.69
C ARG A 354 -15.25 -21.60 -9.19
N LYS A 355 -14.95 -20.37 -8.74
CA LYS A 355 -15.05 -19.99 -7.33
C LYS A 355 -16.50 -20.02 -6.84
N ASN A 356 -17.43 -19.53 -7.66
CA ASN A 356 -18.86 -19.57 -7.36
C ASN A 356 -19.39 -21.00 -7.39
N MET A 357 -18.97 -21.82 -8.36
CA MET A 357 -19.33 -23.24 -8.45
C MET A 357 -18.75 -24.06 -7.28
N GLN A 358 -17.50 -23.80 -6.87
CA GLN A 358 -16.93 -24.42 -5.66
C GLN A 358 -17.69 -23.98 -4.39
N MET A 359 -18.09 -22.71 -4.30
CA MET A 359 -18.91 -22.20 -3.19
C MET A 359 -20.34 -22.78 -3.20
N GLU A 360 -20.90 -23.07 -4.37
CA GLU A 360 -22.23 -23.63 -4.55
C GLU A 360 -22.24 -25.14 -4.30
N ILE A 361 -21.24 -25.87 -4.79
CA ILE A 361 -20.96 -27.27 -4.44
C ILE A 361 -20.72 -27.39 -2.93
N PHE A 362 -19.98 -26.46 -2.31
CA PHE A 362 -19.79 -26.43 -0.85
C PHE A 362 -21.11 -26.14 -0.09
N LYS A 363 -21.97 -25.25 -0.59
CA LYS A 363 -23.29 -24.99 0.00
C LYS A 363 -24.25 -26.17 -0.13
N ASN A 364 -24.18 -26.91 -1.23
CA ASN A 364 -25.01 -28.09 -1.50
C ASN A 364 -24.53 -29.34 -0.74
N LEU A 365 -23.21 -29.58 -0.66
CA LEU A 365 -22.62 -30.69 0.11
C LEU A 365 -22.80 -30.54 1.63
N TYR A 366 -22.84 -29.30 2.12
CA TYR A 366 -22.85 -29.03 3.57
C TYR A 366 -24.12 -28.33 4.07
N GLY A 367 -25.15 -28.22 3.24
CA GLY A 367 -26.50 -27.78 3.63
C GLY A 367 -26.50 -26.54 4.51
N VAL A 368 -26.08 -25.38 3.98
CA VAL A 368 -26.16 -24.12 4.72
C VAL A 368 -27.63 -23.66 4.74
N PRO A 369 -28.33 -23.60 5.90
CA PRO A 369 -29.71 -23.15 5.91
C PRO A 369 -29.78 -21.67 5.53
N LYS A 370 -30.68 -21.29 4.63
CA LYS A 370 -31.03 -19.88 4.40
C LYS A 370 -31.52 -19.30 5.72
N ILE A 371 -30.78 -18.33 6.27
CA ILE A 371 -31.16 -17.65 7.51
C ILE A 371 -32.38 -16.79 7.21
N LYS A 372 -33.58 -17.29 7.53
CA LYS A 372 -34.74 -16.42 7.78
C LYS A 372 -34.49 -15.68 9.10
N ARG A 373 -34.77 -14.38 9.10
CA ARG A 373 -34.60 -13.49 10.28
C ARG A 373 -35.35 -14.06 11.50
N SER A 374 -34.79 -13.72 12.67
CA SER A 374 -35.20 -14.06 14.05
C SER A 374 -34.81 -15.44 14.58
N ILE A 375 -33.63 -15.53 15.21
CA ILE A 375 -33.29 -16.61 16.16
C ILE A 375 -32.64 -15.96 17.39
N THR A 376 -33.10 -16.31 18.58
CA THR A 376 -32.68 -15.73 19.86
C THR A 376 -31.27 -16.21 20.29
N LYS A 377 -30.63 -15.44 21.19
CA LYS A 377 -29.21 -15.62 21.60
C LYS A 377 -28.86 -17.02 22.13
N LYS A 378 -29.81 -17.76 22.71
CA LYS A 378 -29.57 -19.09 23.32
C LYS A 378 -29.30 -20.18 22.27
N ASP A 379 -29.96 -20.12 21.11
CA ASP A 379 -29.80 -21.10 20.02
C ASP A 379 -28.52 -20.90 19.20
N ARG A 380 -27.98 -19.67 19.17
CA ARG A 380 -26.66 -19.39 18.56
C ARG A 380 -25.53 -20.11 19.29
N LYS A 381 -25.58 -20.16 20.62
CA LYS A 381 -24.48 -20.72 21.44
C LYS A 381 -24.35 -22.25 21.28
N ASN A 382 -25.47 -22.96 21.11
CA ASN A 382 -25.48 -24.41 20.92
C ASN A 382 -25.15 -24.86 19.48
N LYS A 383 -25.45 -24.04 18.45
CA LYS A 383 -25.08 -24.35 17.05
C LYS A 383 -23.61 -24.07 16.75
N VAL A 384 -23.03 -23.02 17.32
CA VAL A 384 -21.62 -22.67 17.09
C VAL A 384 -20.67 -23.72 17.68
N THR A 385 -20.97 -24.26 18.87
CA THR A 385 -20.16 -25.34 19.50
C THR A 385 -20.22 -26.65 18.71
N LYS A 386 -21.35 -27.01 18.11
CA LYS A 386 -21.47 -28.20 17.24
C LYS A 386 -20.70 -28.03 15.93
N TYR A 387 -20.68 -26.82 15.35
CA TYR A 387 -19.94 -26.52 14.12
C TYR A 387 -18.42 -26.48 14.34
N GLN A 388 -17.96 -25.90 15.46
CA GLN A 388 -16.54 -25.87 15.82
C GLN A 388 -15.98 -27.26 16.14
N LYS A 389 -16.75 -28.14 16.79
CA LYS A 389 -16.35 -29.56 16.99
C LYS A 389 -16.23 -30.32 15.67
N LYS A 390 -17.14 -30.07 14.70
CA LYS A 390 -17.10 -30.72 13.37
C LYS A 390 -15.92 -30.21 12.53
N TYR A 391 -15.65 -28.91 12.56
CA TYR A 391 -14.53 -28.27 11.85
C TYR A 391 -13.15 -28.73 12.39
N ARG A 392 -12.98 -28.85 13.72
CA ARG A 392 -11.76 -29.39 14.33
C ARG A 392 -11.49 -30.85 13.94
N LYS A 393 -12.53 -31.70 13.88
CA LYS A 393 -12.41 -33.12 13.47
C LYS A 393 -12.00 -33.27 12.01
N THR A 394 -12.36 -32.32 11.15
CA THR A 394 -11.99 -32.31 9.72
C THR A 394 -10.59 -31.77 9.47
N LEU A 395 -10.14 -30.75 10.22
CA LEU A 395 -8.75 -30.28 10.16
C LEU A 395 -7.75 -31.37 10.61
N MET A 396 -8.09 -32.18 11.61
CA MET A 396 -7.28 -33.35 11.99
C MET A 396 -7.20 -34.42 10.89
N LYS A 397 -8.29 -34.62 10.12
CA LYS A 397 -8.28 -35.56 8.97
C LYS A 397 -7.51 -35.02 7.75
N MET A 398 -7.41 -33.70 7.59
CA MET A 398 -6.65 -33.07 6.51
C MET A 398 -5.15 -32.94 6.80
N GLY A 399 -4.73 -33.13 8.06
CA GLY A 399 -3.31 -33.16 8.44
C GLY A 399 -2.51 -34.33 7.86
N ASN A 400 -3.18 -35.34 7.29
CA ASN A 400 -2.53 -36.51 6.67
C ASN A 400 -2.36 -36.39 5.14
N TYR A 401 -2.59 -35.20 4.56
CA TYR A 401 -2.39 -34.93 3.13
C TYR A 401 -1.74 -33.56 2.89
N ILE A 402 -0.58 -33.31 3.51
CA ILE A 402 0.38 -32.28 3.10
C ILE A 402 1.63 -32.96 2.56
#